data_AF-A0A847EIV2-F1
#
_entry.id   AF-A0A847EIV2-F1
#
_cell.length_a   1.000
_cell.length_b   1.000
_cell.length_c   1.000
_cell.angle_alpha   90.00
_cell.angle_beta   90.00
_cell.angle_gamma   90.00
#
_symmetry.space_group_name_H-M   'P 1'
#
loop_
_entity.id
_entity.type
_entity.pdbx_description
1 polymer ?
#
loop_
_entity_poly.entity_id
_entity_poly.type
_entity_poly.pdbx_seq_one_letter_code
_entity_poly.pdbx_strand_id
1 'polypeptide(L)'
;MAITAAVGILVGWSVAAEVNVFIPLVGIGAAMALSYLLRKRVKDVIEDERSNLIAEKAARLAFGITMPLVVIAALIMIVWGARFSPDWRLAGTILAYAACAQMVIFNITHLYQDRKH
;
A
#
# COMPACT_ATOMS: atom_id res chain seq x y z
N MET A 1 -9.41 2.12 4.60
CA MET A 1 -8.43 2.40 5.67
C MET A 1 -8.30 1.28 6.69
N ALA A 2 -9.39 0.69 7.21
CA ALA A 2 -9.29 -0.41 8.17
C ALA A 2 -8.46 -1.60 7.66
N ILE A 3 -8.69 -2.03 6.41
CA ILE A 3 -7.96 -3.16 5.79
C ILE A 3 -6.47 -2.86 5.65
N THR A 4 -6.11 -1.66 5.20
CA THR A 4 -4.70 -1.25 5.02
C THR A 4 -3.97 -1.11 6.36
N ALA A 5 -4.63 -0.60 7.40
CA ALA A 5 -4.08 -0.52 8.74
C ALA A 5 -3.85 -1.92 9.35
N ALA A 6 -4.83 -2.83 9.19
CA ALA A 6 -4.71 -4.20 9.65
C ALA A 6 -3.53 -4.92 8.98
N VAL A 7 -3.35 -4.75 7.66
CA VAL A 7 -2.21 -5.31 6.93
C VAL A 7 -0.89 -4.73 7.43
N GLY A 8 -0.82 -3.42 7.65
CA GLY A 8 0.39 -2.77 8.17
C GLY A 8 0.81 -3.33 9.53
N ILE A 9 -0.15 -3.56 10.44
CA ILE A 9 0.11 -4.18 11.74
C ILE A 9 0.60 -5.63 11.57
N LEU A 10 -0.07 -6.40 10.72
CA LEU A 10 0.26 -7.82 10.48
C LEU A 10 1.67 -7.98 9.89
N VAL A 11 2.03 -7.12 8.93
CA VAL A 11 3.37 -7.09 8.32
C VAL A 11 4.42 -6.63 9.33
N GLY A 12 4.17 -5.54 10.06
CA GLY A 12 5.09 -5.04 11.09
C GLY A 12 5.36 -6.07 12.18
N TRP A 13 4.32 -6.75 12.66
CA TRP A 13 4.45 -7.82 13.64
C TRP A 13 5.19 -9.04 13.07
N SER A 14 4.91 -9.43 11.82
CA SER A 14 5.61 -10.56 11.18
C SER A 14 7.12 -10.31 11.03
N VAL A 15 7.50 -9.07 10.71
CA VAL A 15 8.92 -8.68 10.62
C VAL A 15 9.56 -8.63 12.00
N ALA A 16 8.86 -8.12 13.03
CA ALA A 16 9.39 -8.03 14.40
C ALA A 16 9.56 -9.40 15.07
N ALA A 17 8.66 -10.35 14.79
CA ALA A 17 8.70 -11.70 15.33
C ALA A 17 9.52 -12.68 14.45
N GLU A 18 10.23 -12.17 13.43
CA GLU A 18 11.07 -12.95 12.49
C GLU A 18 10.34 -14.17 11.89
N VAL A 19 9.03 -14.01 11.64
CA VAL A 19 8.18 -15.09 11.17
C VAL A 19 8.38 -15.31 9.67
N ASN A 20 8.12 -16.53 9.22
CA ASN A 20 8.28 -16.91 7.81
C ASN A 20 7.57 -15.94 6.85
N VAL A 21 8.27 -15.55 5.80
CA VAL A 21 7.93 -14.55 4.78
C VAL A 21 6.59 -14.81 4.11
N PHE A 22 6.18 -16.08 4.05
CA PHE A 22 4.91 -16.47 3.47
C PHE A 22 3.71 -15.85 4.20
N ILE A 23 3.80 -15.60 5.51
CA ILE A 23 2.69 -15.04 6.29
C ILE A 23 2.35 -13.60 5.86
N PRO A 24 3.29 -12.64 5.84
CA PRO A 24 2.98 -11.29 5.37
C PRO A 24 2.58 -11.28 3.89
N LEU A 25 3.15 -12.17 3.06
CA LEU A 25 2.83 -12.24 1.63
C LEU A 25 1.39 -12.71 1.37
N VAL A 26 0.94 -13.75 2.09
CA VAL A 26 -0.45 -14.23 2.03
C VAL A 26 -1.41 -13.19 2.60
N GLY A 27 -1.03 -12.51 3.69
CA GLY A 27 -1.82 -11.43 4.28
C GLY A 27 -2.07 -10.26 3.30
N ILE A 28 -1.03 -9.83 2.57
CA ILE A 28 -1.14 -8.80 1.53
C ILE A 28 -2.05 -9.28 0.39
N GLY A 29 -1.88 -10.52 -0.08
CA GLY A 29 -2.71 -11.09 -1.14
C GLY A 29 -4.20 -11.18 -0.76
N ALA A 30 -4.49 -11.67 0.44
CA ALA A 30 -5.86 -11.75 0.97
C ALA A 30 -6.49 -10.36 1.11
N ALA A 31 -5.73 -9.37 1.59
CA ALA A 31 -6.21 -8.00 1.71
C ALA A 31 -6.49 -7.33 0.36
N MET A 32 -5.66 -7.59 -0.66
CA MET A 32 -5.92 -7.13 -2.03
C MET A 32 -7.21 -7.76 -2.58
N ALA A 33 -7.40 -9.07 -2.41
CA ALA A 33 -8.60 -9.77 -2.85
C ALA A 33 -9.86 -9.23 -2.15
N LEU A 34 -9.81 -9.06 -0.82
CA LEU A 34 -10.91 -8.51 -0.04
C LEU A 34 -11.24 -7.07 -0.48
N SER A 35 -10.21 -6.24 -0.69
CA SER A 35 -10.39 -4.86 -1.15
C SER A 35 -11.02 -4.79 -2.53
N TYR A 36 -10.66 -5.70 -3.44
CA TYR A 36 -11.24 -5.79 -4.78
C TYR A 36 -12.72 -6.18 -4.73
N LEU A 37 -13.08 -7.18 -3.91
CA LEU A 37 -14.46 -7.64 -3.73
C LEU A 37 -15.35 -6.54 -3.13
N LEU A 38 -14.84 -5.80 -2.15
CA LEU A 38 -15.56 -4.67 -1.53
C LEU A 38 -15.76 -3.51 -2.51
N ARG A 39 -14.74 -3.18 -3.32
CA ARG A 39 -14.87 -2.12 -4.33
C ARG A 39 -15.91 -2.44 -5.41
N LYS A 40 -16.09 -3.71 -5.77
CA LYS A 40 -17.12 -4.13 -6.75
C LYS A 40 -18.55 -3.83 -6.28
N ARG A 41 -18.78 -3.68 -4.97
CA ARG A 41 -20.11 -3.45 -4.36
C ARG A 41 -20.53 -1.99 -4.30
N VAL A 42 -19.60 -1.04 -4.46
CA VAL A 42 -19.87 0.40 -4.33
C VAL A 42 -19.74 1.02 -5.71
N LYS A 43 -20.87 1.12 -6.43
CA LYS A 43 -20.91 1.70 -7.77
C LYS A 43 -22.05 2.70 -7.84
N ASP A 44 -21.85 3.87 -7.25
CA ASP A 44 -22.64 5.06 -7.52
C ASP A 44 -21.71 6.12 -8.12
N VAL A 45 -22.08 6.65 -9.27
CA VAL A 45 -21.39 7.74 -9.97
C VAL A 45 -22.44 8.79 -10.27
N ILE A 46 -22.30 9.96 -9.67
CA ILE A 46 -23.08 11.15 -10.00
C ILE A 46 -22.26 11.93 -11.04
N GLU A 47 -22.89 12.15 -12.19
CA GLU A 47 -22.42 12.95 -13.32
C GLU A 47 -22.20 14.40 -12.88
N ASP A 48 -20.96 14.91 -12.85
CA ASP A 48 -20.52 16.09 -13.64
C ASP A 48 -19.19 16.76 -13.17
N GLU A 49 -18.10 16.01 -12.94
CA GLU A 49 -16.73 16.58 -12.71
C GLU A 49 -15.64 15.88 -13.54
N ARG A 50 -15.92 15.62 -14.83
CA ARG A 50 -15.20 14.65 -15.68
C ARG A 50 -13.67 14.82 -15.75
N SER A 51 -13.15 16.05 -15.79
CA SER A 51 -11.71 16.31 -15.92
C SER A 51 -10.93 15.99 -14.64
N ASN A 52 -11.46 16.42 -13.49
CA ASN A 52 -10.87 16.14 -12.17
C ASN A 52 -10.99 14.65 -11.84
N LEU A 53 -12.12 14.03 -12.16
CA LEU A 53 -12.34 12.59 -12.02
C LEU A 53 -11.36 11.76 -12.85
N ILE A 54 -10.99 12.18 -14.06
CA ILE A 54 -10.01 11.44 -14.88
C ILE A 54 -8.62 11.51 -14.26
N ALA A 55 -8.17 12.70 -13.83
CA ALA A 55 -6.87 12.88 -13.19
C ALA A 55 -6.81 12.10 -11.86
N GLU A 56 -7.86 12.16 -11.05
CA GLU A 56 -7.96 11.46 -9.79
C GLU A 56 -8.08 9.93 -9.97
N LYS A 57 -8.78 9.46 -11.00
CA LYS A 57 -8.86 8.03 -11.36
C LYS A 57 -7.53 7.50 -11.88
N ALA A 58 -6.81 8.29 -12.68
CA ALA A 58 -5.46 7.95 -13.14
C ALA A 58 -4.48 7.92 -11.95
N ALA A 59 -4.53 8.90 -11.06
CA ALA A 59 -3.72 8.93 -9.84
C ALA A 59 -4.02 7.75 -8.92
N ARG A 60 -5.31 7.40 -8.71
CA ARG A 60 -5.73 6.22 -7.94
C ARG A 60 -5.26 4.91 -8.56
N LEU A 61 -5.28 4.77 -9.88
CA LEU A 61 -4.76 3.59 -10.58
C LEU A 61 -3.24 3.50 -10.48
N ALA A 62 -2.53 4.60 -10.77
CA ALA A 62 -1.08 4.67 -10.66
C ALA A 62 -0.63 4.32 -9.24
N PHE A 63 -1.24 4.93 -8.23
CA PHE A 63 -0.97 4.65 -6.82
C PHE A 63 -1.30 3.19 -6.45
N GLY A 64 -2.44 2.67 -6.93
CA GLY A 64 -2.87 1.30 -6.68
C GLY A 64 -1.96 0.22 -7.28
N ILE A 65 -1.20 0.52 -8.33
CA ILE A 65 -0.24 -0.41 -8.95
C ILE A 65 1.16 -0.21 -8.35
N THR A 66 1.60 1.03 -8.20
CA THR A 66 2.96 1.36 -7.74
C THR A 66 3.18 1.01 -6.28
N MET A 67 2.20 1.27 -5.40
CA MET A 67 2.33 0.95 -3.97
C MET A 67 2.59 -0.53 -3.67
N PRO A 68 1.78 -1.49 -4.13
CA PRO A 68 2.03 -2.89 -3.83
C PRO A 68 3.39 -3.35 -4.37
N LEU A 69 3.83 -2.85 -5.54
CA LEU A 69 5.15 -3.17 -6.08
C LEU A 69 6.28 -2.69 -5.17
N VAL A 70 6.22 -1.44 -4.69
CA VAL A 70 7.23 -0.88 -3.77
C VAL A 70 7.24 -1.64 -2.45
N VAL A 71 6.06 -1.97 -1.89
CA VAL A 71 5.96 -2.73 -0.63
C VAL A 71 6.50 -4.14 -0.77
N ILE A 72 6.20 -4.84 -1.88
CA ILE A 72 6.74 -6.17 -2.16
C ILE A 72 8.26 -6.10 -2.30
N ALA A 73 8.79 -5.12 -3.05
CA ALA A 73 10.24 -4.93 -3.19
C ALA A 73 10.92 -4.68 -1.84
N ALA A 74 10.34 -3.80 -1.01
CA ALA A 74 10.84 -3.53 0.34
C ALA A 74 10.88 -4.81 1.20
N LEU A 75 9.82 -5.61 1.19
CA LEU A 75 9.75 -6.86 1.95
C LEU A 75 10.77 -7.88 1.47
N ILE A 76 10.94 -8.05 0.15
CA ILE A 76 11.95 -8.93 -0.41
C ILE A 76 13.34 -8.51 0.07
N MET A 77 13.67 -7.21 0.03
CA MET A 77 14.97 -6.70 0.48
C MET A 77 15.19 -6.89 1.99
N ILE A 78 14.17 -6.64 2.83
CA ILE A 78 14.26 -6.84 4.29
C ILE A 78 14.54 -8.30 4.61
N VAL A 79 13.81 -9.21 3.98
CA VAL A 79 13.92 -10.65 4.18
C VAL A 79 15.25 -11.19 3.68
N TRP A 80 15.66 -10.78 2.47
CA TRP A 80 16.89 -11.25 1.87
C TRP A 80 18.10 -10.70 2.64
N GLY A 81 18.03 -9.45 3.08
CA GLY A 81 19.03 -8.82 3.93
C GLY A 81 19.14 -9.43 5.32
N ALA A 82 18.06 -9.98 5.88
CA ALA A 82 18.15 -10.74 7.13
C ALA A 82 19.01 -12.01 7.01
N ARG A 83 19.17 -12.56 5.79
CA ARG A 83 19.86 -13.85 5.56
C ARG A 83 21.25 -13.72 4.93
N PHE A 84 21.52 -12.68 4.14
CA PHE A 84 22.76 -12.57 3.36
C PHE A 84 23.65 -11.36 3.73
N SER A 85 23.11 -10.15 3.91
CA SER A 85 23.89 -9.03 4.42
C SER A 85 23.03 -7.90 5.04
N PRO A 86 23.53 -7.25 6.11
CA PRO A 86 22.76 -6.23 6.85
C PRO A 86 22.43 -4.98 6.01
N ASP A 87 23.21 -4.67 4.98
CA ASP A 87 23.00 -3.51 4.11
C ASP A 87 21.69 -3.60 3.31
N TRP A 88 21.34 -4.80 2.82
CA TRP A 88 20.06 -5.02 2.13
C TRP A 88 18.86 -4.86 3.05
N ARG A 89 19.01 -5.23 4.34
CA ARG A 89 17.95 -5.05 5.34
C ARG A 89 17.71 -3.56 5.58
N LEU A 90 18.78 -2.78 5.69
CA LEU A 90 18.69 -1.33 5.86
C LEU A 90 18.02 -0.66 4.66
N ALA A 91 18.46 -0.98 3.43
CA ALA A 91 17.84 -0.48 2.20
C ALA A 91 16.34 -0.81 2.13
N GLY A 92 15.95 -2.05 2.45
CA GLY A 92 14.56 -2.47 2.49
C GLY A 92 13.73 -1.72 3.54
N THR A 93 14.28 -1.46 4.73
CA THR A 93 13.59 -0.67 5.75
C THR A 93 13.39 0.79 5.35
N ILE A 94 14.37 1.42 4.71
CA ILE A 94 14.25 2.79 4.18
C ILE A 94 13.15 2.83 3.12
N LEU A 95 13.11 1.83 2.23
CA LEU A 95 12.09 1.73 1.19
C LEU A 95 10.68 1.58 1.79
N ALA A 96 10.54 0.79 2.87
CA ALA A 96 9.29 0.65 3.59
C ALA A 96 8.82 1.98 4.23
N TYR A 97 9.73 2.73 4.85
CA TYR A 97 9.42 4.06 5.37
C TYR A 97 9.01 5.05 4.27
N ALA A 98 9.70 5.02 3.12
CA ALA A 98 9.34 5.83 1.96
C ALA A 98 7.93 5.49 1.43
N ALA A 99 7.58 4.20 1.37
CA ALA A 99 6.23 3.76 0.98
C ALA A 99 5.16 4.29 1.94
N CYS A 100 5.41 4.23 3.26
CA CYS A 100 4.54 4.81 4.27
C CYS A 100 4.37 6.33 4.09
N ALA A 101 5.46 7.06 3.86
CA ALA A 101 5.41 8.49 3.61
C ALA A 101 4.58 8.83 2.36
N GLN A 102 4.76 8.06 1.29
CA GLN A 102 4.03 8.25 0.05
C GLN A 102 2.53 7.92 0.19
N MET A 103 2.14 6.99 1.08
CA MET A 103 0.73 6.81 1.49
C MET A 103 0.16 8.03 2.22
N VAL A 104 0.92 8.63 3.14
CA VAL A 104 0.49 9.83 3.86
C VAL A 104 0.31 11.00 2.88
N ILE A 105 1.26 11.22 1.98
CA ILE A 105 1.17 12.26 0.96
C ILE A 105 -0.07 12.06 0.08
N PHE A 106 -0.31 10.84 -0.42
CA PHE A 106 -1.48 10.54 -1.24
C PHE A 106 -2.79 10.86 -0.52
N ASN A 107 -2.88 10.51 0.77
CA ASN A 107 -4.05 10.79 1.58
C ASN A 107 -4.25 12.30 1.81
N ILE A 108 -3.19 13.05 2.10
CA ILE A 108 -3.25 14.50 2.25
C ILE A 108 -3.72 15.15 0.94
N THR A 109 -3.19 14.72 -0.21
CA THR A 109 -3.60 15.26 -1.50
C THR A 109 -5.07 14.97 -1.82
N HIS A 110 -5.56 13.78 -1.47
CA HIS A 110 -6.96 13.43 -1.63
C HIS A 110 -7.86 14.25 -0.71
N LEU A 111 -7.48 14.42 0.57
CA LEU A 111 -8.23 15.24 1.52
C LEU A 111 -8.28 16.71 1.09
N TYR A 112 -7.19 17.23 0.54
CA TYR A 112 -7.15 18.60 0.02
C TYR A 112 -8.08 18.78 -1.19
N GLN A 113 -8.14 17.79 -2.09
CA GLN A 113 -9.08 17.81 -3.22
C GLN A 113 -10.54 17.74 -2.74
N ASP A 114 -10.85 16.84 -1.79
CA ASP A 114 -12.18 16.69 -1.17
C ASP A 114 -12.64 17.93 -0.38
N ARG A 115 -11.70 18.77 0.08
CA ARG A 115 -12.00 20.02 0.82
C ARG A 115 -12.23 21.21 -0.11
N LYS A 116 -11.72 21.12 -1.34
CA LYS A 116 -11.76 22.20 -2.33
C LYS A 116 -12.99 22.10 -3.24
N HIS A 117 -13.57 20.91 -3.32
CA HIS A 117 -14.85 20.59 -3.97
C HIS A 117 -15.89 20.24 -2.90
#